data_AF-A0A928Y9S0-F1
#
_entry.id   AF-A0A928Y9S0-F1
#
_cell.length_a   1.000
_cell.length_b   1.000
_cell.length_c   1.000
_cell.angle_alpha   90.00
_cell.angle_beta   90.00
_cell.angle_gamma   90.00
#
_symmetry.space_group_name_H-M   'P 1'
#
loop_
_entity.id
_entity.type
_entity.pdbx_description
1 polymer ?
#
loop_
_entity_poly.entity_id
_entity_poly.type
_entity_poly.pdbx_seq_one_letter_code
_entity_poly.pdbx_strand_id
1 'polypeptide(L)'
;MENAAYHLEIKYSVEFLRQLLSQVDEAAGLVLIGDLSRFRVGALLGVTREEIAVADEVYRASYGRVHIPLLGLNKYHLKKEGLAHVGLRTLVREVQVERYGRLLCHAPNFFQDGAWLTDWFQLEFLQSLEEDGVIKVAMARPSACIPFSARQPTIIIGRG
;
A
#
# COMPACT_ATOMS: atom_id res chain seq x y z
N MET A 1 1.11 3.35 13.17
CA MET A 1 2.25 3.46 12.21
C MET A 1 3.15 4.59 12.67
N GLU A 2 4.42 4.33 13.01
CA GLU A 2 5.30 5.32 13.65
C GLU A 2 5.81 6.43 12.70
N ASN A 3 5.76 6.21 11.38
CA ASN A 3 6.30 7.15 10.37
C ASN A 3 5.28 7.57 9.30
N ALA A 4 4.03 7.79 9.69
CA ALA A 4 3.01 8.30 8.77
C ALA A 4 3.31 9.75 8.36
N ALA A 5 3.55 9.97 7.07
CA ALA A 5 3.70 11.29 6.47
C ALA A 5 2.32 11.86 6.06
N TYR A 6 1.42 10.99 5.60
CA TYR A 6 0.10 11.39 5.09
C TYR A 6 -1.00 10.56 5.70
N HIS A 7 -2.13 11.20 5.99
CA HIS A 7 -3.42 10.56 6.30
C HIS A 7 -4.43 10.97 5.24
N LEU A 8 -5.04 9.98 4.62
CA LEU A 8 -5.90 10.12 3.46
C LEU A 8 -7.30 9.62 3.76
N GLU A 9 -8.30 10.38 3.35
CA GLU A 9 -9.67 9.87 3.18
C GLU A 9 -9.74 9.19 1.81
N ILE A 10 -10.16 7.92 1.78
CA ILE A 10 -10.22 7.14 0.54
C ILE A 10 -11.65 7.11 0.03
N LYS A 11 -11.88 7.68 -1.16
CA LYS A 11 -13.20 7.70 -1.81
C LYS A 11 -13.41 6.46 -2.68
N TYR A 12 -12.36 6.00 -3.36
CA TYR A 12 -12.42 4.85 -4.26
C TYR A 12 -11.29 3.85 -3.96
N SER A 13 -11.53 2.93 -3.01
CA SER A 13 -10.50 2.01 -2.49
C SER A 13 -9.84 1.11 -3.55
N VAL A 14 -10.62 0.60 -4.52
CA VAL A 14 -10.09 -0.22 -5.60
C VAL A 14 -9.17 0.59 -6.53
N GLU A 15 -9.57 1.82 -6.87
CA GLU A 15 -8.76 2.69 -7.72
C GLU A 15 -7.50 3.13 -7.00
N PHE A 16 -7.62 3.51 -5.73
CA PHE A 16 -6.51 3.84 -4.87
C PHE A 16 -5.45 2.72 -4.87
N LEU A 17 -5.87 1.48 -4.60
CA LEU A 17 -4.95 0.33 -4.62
C LEU A 17 -4.37 0.10 -6.02
N ARG A 18 -5.16 0.22 -7.09
CA ARG A 18 -4.65 0.04 -8.46
C ARG A 18 -3.52 1.02 -8.79
N GLN A 19 -3.71 2.29 -8.44
CA GLN A 19 -2.72 3.34 -8.66
C GLN A 19 -1.51 3.15 -7.73
N LEU A 20 -1.73 2.83 -6.45
CA LEU A 20 -0.68 2.55 -5.46
C LEU A 20 0.24 1.40 -5.90
N LEU A 21 -0.32 0.31 -6.43
CA LEU A 21 0.44 -0.84 -6.93
C LEU A 21 1.36 -0.49 -8.11
N SER A 22 1.10 0.60 -8.81
CA SER A 22 1.94 1.08 -9.92
C SER A 22 3.12 1.94 -9.45
N GLN A 23 3.10 2.42 -8.20
CA GLN A 23 4.17 3.24 -7.61
C GLN A 23 5.20 2.43 -6.82
N VAL A 24 4.89 1.19 -6.47
CA VAL A 24 5.79 0.33 -5.68
C VAL A 24 6.63 -0.57 -6.58
N ASP A 25 7.84 -0.92 -6.14
CA ASP A 25 8.74 -1.83 -6.85
C ASP A 25 8.36 -3.31 -6.62
N GLU A 26 9.13 -4.24 -7.17
CA GLU A 26 8.88 -5.69 -7.01
C GLU A 26 9.29 -6.25 -5.65
N ALA A 27 10.04 -5.47 -4.85
CA ALA A 27 10.43 -5.85 -3.50
C ALA A 27 9.30 -5.61 -2.48
N ALA A 28 8.21 -4.97 -2.89
CA ALA A 28 7.03 -4.76 -2.06
C ALA A 28 6.08 -5.97 -2.08
N GLY A 29 5.26 -6.07 -1.04
CA GLY A 29 4.18 -7.03 -0.88
C GLY A 29 2.89 -6.34 -0.51
N LEU A 30 1.77 -6.84 -1.03
CA LEU A 30 0.43 -6.47 -0.58
C LEU A 30 0.00 -7.47 0.49
N VAL A 31 -0.35 -6.95 1.66
CA VAL A 31 -0.82 -7.75 2.79
C VAL A 31 -2.29 -7.45 3.03
N LEU A 32 -3.07 -8.51 3.14
CA LEU A 32 -4.50 -8.48 3.43
C LEU A 32 -4.71 -9.15 4.78
N ILE A 33 -5.50 -8.53 5.64
CA ILE A 33 -5.79 -9.04 6.98
C ILE A 33 -7.31 -9.02 7.21
N GLY A 34 -7.87 -10.11 7.73
CA GLY A 34 -9.30 -10.24 7.99
C GLY A 34 -9.78 -11.70 7.90
N ASP A 35 -11.05 -11.92 7.59
CA ASP A 35 -11.55 -13.25 7.25
C ASP A 35 -11.24 -13.56 5.77
N LEU A 36 -10.18 -14.34 5.54
CA LEU A 36 -9.76 -14.67 4.17
C LEU A 36 -10.14 -16.11 3.79
N SER A 37 -11.14 -16.70 4.48
CA SER A 37 -11.66 -18.04 4.20
C SER A 37 -12.09 -18.22 2.74
N ARG A 38 -12.60 -17.15 2.12
CA ARG A 38 -13.07 -17.13 0.72
C ARG A 38 -12.03 -16.62 -0.27
N PHE A 39 -10.87 -16.16 0.20
CA PHE A 39 -9.84 -15.64 -0.68
C PHE A 39 -9.27 -16.78 -1.54
N ARG A 40 -9.38 -16.64 -2.86
CA ARG A 40 -8.81 -17.59 -3.83
C ARG A 40 -7.53 -16.99 -4.40
N VAL A 41 -6.41 -17.71 -4.25
CA VAL A 41 -5.09 -17.28 -4.75
C VAL A 41 -5.09 -17.19 -6.29
N GLY A 42 -5.90 -17.99 -6.98
CA GLY A 42 -6.05 -17.93 -8.43
C GLY A 42 -4.69 -18.05 -9.15
N ALA A 43 -4.39 -17.07 -10.00
CA ALA A 43 -3.15 -16.98 -10.77
C ALA A 43 -1.99 -16.26 -10.05
N LEU A 44 -2.15 -15.91 -8.76
CA LEU A 44 -1.11 -15.20 -8.01
C LEU A 44 0.02 -16.16 -7.60
N LEU A 45 1.26 -15.74 -7.85
CA LEU A 45 2.47 -16.52 -7.55
C LEU A 45 3.08 -16.13 -6.21
N GLY A 46 3.60 -17.11 -5.48
CA GLY A 46 4.36 -16.87 -4.24
C GLY A 46 3.54 -16.30 -3.09
N VAL A 47 2.21 -16.44 -3.13
CA VAL A 47 1.32 -15.98 -2.05
C VAL A 47 1.56 -16.82 -0.80
N THR A 48 1.84 -16.17 0.32
CA THR A 48 1.96 -16.80 1.63
C THR A 48 0.72 -16.51 2.45
N ARG A 49 0.30 -17.50 3.24
CA ARG A 49 -0.86 -17.39 4.12
C ARG A 49 -0.43 -17.69 5.54
N GLU A 50 -0.79 -16.81 6.44
CA GLU A 50 -0.47 -16.90 7.87
C GLU A 50 -1.77 -17.06 8.64
N GLU A 51 -1.81 -18.10 9.47
CA GLU A 51 -2.88 -18.28 10.44
C GLU A 51 -2.72 -17.23 11.54
N ILE A 52 -3.76 -16.46 11.78
CA ILE A 52 -3.86 -15.56 12.92
C ILE A 52 -5.17 -15.88 13.63
N ALA A 53 -5.20 -15.67 14.94
CA ALA A 53 -6.43 -15.82 15.72
C ALA A 53 -7.46 -14.79 15.24
N VAL A 54 -8.39 -15.22 14.38
CA VAL A 54 -9.54 -14.43 13.97
C VAL A 54 -10.58 -14.45 15.09
N ALA A 55 -11.22 -13.32 15.35
CA ALA A 55 -12.18 -13.16 16.44
C ALA A 55 -13.47 -14.00 16.27
N ASP A 56 -13.72 -14.49 15.06
CA ASP A 56 -14.91 -15.28 14.73
C ASP A 56 -14.60 -16.79 14.87
N GLU A 57 -15.29 -17.46 15.79
CA GLU A 57 -15.05 -18.86 16.14
C GLU A 57 -15.32 -19.84 15.00
N VAL A 58 -16.18 -19.48 14.04
CA VAL A 58 -16.50 -20.31 12.86
C VAL A 58 -15.28 -20.44 11.94
N TYR A 59 -14.38 -19.45 11.99
CA TYR A 59 -13.23 -19.34 11.10
C TYR A 59 -11.90 -19.57 11.83
N ARG A 60 -11.87 -20.27 12.97
CA ARG A 60 -10.65 -20.58 13.74
C ARG A 60 -9.54 -21.28 12.94
N ALA A 61 -9.87 -21.93 11.81
CA ALA A 61 -8.91 -22.56 10.89
C ALA A 61 -8.65 -21.76 9.61
N SER A 62 -9.14 -20.51 9.52
CA SER A 62 -8.93 -19.64 8.38
C SER A 62 -7.64 -18.84 8.53
N TYR A 63 -6.91 -18.68 7.42
CA TYR A 63 -5.81 -17.74 7.34
C TYR A 63 -6.36 -16.33 7.50
N GLY A 64 -5.91 -15.61 8.53
CA GLY A 64 -6.37 -14.24 8.73
C GLY A 64 -5.40 -13.20 8.18
N ARG A 65 -4.21 -13.60 7.73
CA ARG A 65 -3.24 -12.74 7.05
C ARG A 65 -2.76 -13.42 5.77
N VAL A 66 -2.79 -12.69 4.66
CA VAL A 66 -2.30 -13.17 3.36
C VAL A 66 -1.34 -12.14 2.82
N HIS A 67 -0.13 -12.58 2.46
CA HIS A 67 0.88 -11.74 1.84
C HIS A 67 1.07 -12.14 0.38
N ILE A 68 0.96 -11.16 -0.51
CA ILE A 68 1.02 -11.30 -1.96
C ILE A 68 2.22 -10.50 -2.45
N PRO A 69 3.31 -11.15 -2.90
CA PRO A 69 4.45 -10.46 -3.49
C PRO A 69 4.03 -9.64 -4.70
N LEU A 70 4.52 -8.40 -4.84
CA LEU A 70 4.13 -7.50 -5.93
C LEU A 70 5.08 -7.61 -7.13
N LEU A 71 5.37 -8.85 -7.54
CA LEU A 71 6.05 -9.17 -8.80
C LEU A 71 5.23 -8.67 -9.99
N GLY A 72 5.87 -8.37 -11.14
CA GLY A 72 5.19 -7.84 -12.33
C GLY A 72 3.91 -8.60 -12.74
N LEU A 73 3.93 -9.93 -12.69
CA LEU A 73 2.76 -10.77 -13.03
C LEU A 73 1.63 -10.63 -11.99
N ASN A 74 1.96 -10.62 -10.70
CA ASN A 74 0.97 -10.43 -9.64
C ASN A 74 0.35 -9.03 -9.70
N LYS A 75 1.15 -7.98 -9.95
CA LYS A 75 0.64 -6.62 -10.19
C LYS A 75 -0.34 -6.60 -11.36
N TYR A 76 -0.03 -7.29 -12.45
CA TYR A 76 -0.95 -7.40 -13.59
C TYR A 76 -2.28 -8.04 -13.19
N HIS A 77 -2.24 -9.23 -12.56
CA HIS A 77 -3.44 -9.94 -12.14
C HIS A 77 -4.27 -9.15 -11.13
N LEU A 78 -3.63 -8.53 -10.14
CA LEU A 78 -4.28 -7.69 -9.14
C LEU A 78 -4.98 -6.49 -9.79
N LYS A 79 -4.30 -5.76 -10.67
CA LYS A 79 -4.87 -4.56 -11.30
C LYS A 79 -6.03 -4.87 -12.25
N LYS A 80 -5.97 -6.01 -12.95
CA LYS A 80 -6.97 -6.39 -13.97
C LYS A 80 -8.26 -6.93 -13.35
N GLU A 81 -8.15 -7.91 -12.47
CA GLU A 81 -9.31 -8.68 -11.95
C GLU A 81 -9.20 -8.95 -10.44
N GLY A 82 -7.98 -9.07 -9.92
CA GLY A 82 -7.72 -9.46 -8.54
C GLY A 82 -8.32 -8.49 -7.53
N LEU A 83 -8.08 -7.18 -7.62
CA LEU A 83 -8.58 -6.22 -6.62
C LEU A 83 -10.12 -6.20 -6.52
N ALA A 84 -10.83 -6.43 -7.62
CA ALA A 84 -12.29 -6.53 -7.61
C ALA A 84 -12.79 -7.86 -7.01
N HIS A 85 -12.02 -8.94 -7.16
CA HIS A 85 -12.37 -10.29 -6.71
C HIS A 85 -11.78 -10.69 -5.36
N VAL A 86 -10.77 -9.97 -4.87
CA VAL A 86 -10.17 -10.10 -3.53
C VAL A 86 -11.22 -9.89 -2.44
N GLY A 87 -12.44 -9.42 -2.77
CA GLY A 87 -13.53 -9.37 -1.81
C GLY A 87 -13.27 -8.32 -0.74
N LEU A 88 -12.60 -7.23 -1.14
CA LEU A 88 -12.39 -6.03 -0.36
C LEU A 88 -13.68 -5.61 0.38
N ARG A 89 -14.86 -5.90 -0.16
CA ARG A 89 -16.15 -5.38 0.31
C ARG A 89 -16.69 -5.86 1.66
N THR A 90 -16.17 -6.90 2.32
CA THR A 90 -16.72 -7.30 3.65
C THR A 90 -15.79 -8.06 4.59
N LEU A 91 -14.84 -8.83 4.08
CA LEU A 91 -14.07 -9.75 4.93
C LEU A 91 -12.66 -9.26 5.24
N VAL A 92 -12.11 -8.39 4.39
CA VAL A 92 -10.83 -7.73 4.63
C VAL A 92 -11.05 -6.60 5.62
N ARG A 93 -10.41 -6.70 6.79
CA ARG A 93 -10.44 -5.66 7.82
C ARG A 93 -9.31 -4.68 7.62
N GLU A 94 -8.18 -5.10 7.09
CA GLU A 94 -7.00 -4.24 6.99
C GLU A 94 -6.20 -4.58 5.72
N VAL A 95 -5.68 -3.53 5.09
CA VAL A 95 -4.84 -3.61 3.90
C VAL A 95 -3.53 -2.88 4.19
N GLN A 96 -2.43 -3.55 3.90
CA GLN A 96 -1.09 -3.06 4.13
C GLN A 96 -0.26 -3.22 2.85
N VAL A 97 0.69 -2.31 2.62
CA VAL A 97 1.75 -2.49 1.63
C VAL A 97 3.07 -2.43 2.37
N GLU A 98 3.84 -3.50 2.30
CA GLU A 98 5.10 -3.67 3.01
C GLU A 98 6.26 -3.80 2.02
N ARG A 99 7.45 -3.33 2.40
CA ARG A 99 8.69 -3.52 1.65
C ARG A 99 9.83 -3.79 2.61
N TYR A 100 10.47 -4.95 2.51
CA TYR A 100 11.55 -5.40 3.43
C TYR A 100 11.19 -5.23 4.92
N GLY A 101 9.96 -5.60 5.30
CA GLY A 101 9.47 -5.47 6.68
C GLY A 101 9.12 -4.05 7.12
N ARG A 102 9.16 -3.07 6.21
CA ARG A 102 8.70 -1.69 6.48
C ARG A 102 7.33 -1.46 5.87
N LEU A 103 6.42 -0.91 6.66
CA LEU A 103 5.08 -0.57 6.23
C LEU A 103 5.10 0.75 5.45
N LEU A 104 4.76 0.69 4.15
CA LEU A 104 4.71 1.86 3.27
C LEU A 104 3.33 2.52 3.27
N CYS A 105 2.28 1.70 3.30
CA CYS A 105 0.88 2.10 3.32
C CYS A 105 0.10 1.20 4.29
N HIS A 106 -0.79 1.80 5.06
CA HIS A 106 -1.65 1.10 6.00
C HIS A 106 -3.07 1.66 5.95
N ALA A 107 -4.03 0.81 5.65
CA ALA A 107 -5.45 1.14 5.60
C ALA A 107 -6.24 0.16 6.49
N PRO A 108 -6.55 0.55 7.72
CA PRO A 108 -7.35 -0.27 8.63
C PRO A 108 -8.83 -0.17 8.28
N ASN A 109 -9.61 -1.00 8.96
CA ASN A 109 -11.06 -1.08 8.89
C ASN A 109 -11.63 -0.88 7.47
N PHE A 110 -11.06 -1.58 6.49
CA PHE A 110 -11.45 -1.48 5.09
C PHE A 110 -11.49 -0.04 4.55
N PHE A 111 -10.48 0.78 4.88
CA PHE A 111 -10.36 2.19 4.53
C PHE A 111 -11.39 3.12 5.18
N GLN A 112 -12.27 2.64 6.08
CA GLN A 112 -13.25 3.49 6.78
C GLN A 112 -12.58 4.55 7.65
N ASP A 113 -11.44 4.20 8.27
CA ASP A 113 -10.67 5.15 9.09
C ASP A 113 -9.63 5.93 8.25
N GLY A 114 -9.73 5.81 6.92
CA GLY A 114 -8.76 6.33 5.96
C GLY A 114 -7.55 5.42 5.76
N ALA A 115 -6.52 5.95 5.10
CA ALA A 115 -5.24 5.29 4.91
C ALA A 115 -4.09 6.18 5.37
N TRP A 116 -3.04 5.57 5.91
CA TRP A 116 -1.79 6.24 6.25
C TRP A 116 -0.69 5.83 5.27
N LEU A 117 0.00 6.83 4.73
CA LEU A 117 1.14 6.62 3.84
C LEU A 117 2.41 7.22 4.44
N THR A 118 3.53 6.58 4.14
CA THR A 118 4.87 7.10 4.41
C THR A 118 5.30 8.10 3.33
N ASP A 119 6.42 8.76 3.56
CA ASP A 119 7.10 9.65 2.61
C ASP A 119 7.75 8.93 1.42
N TRP A 120 7.62 7.60 1.34
CA TRP A 120 7.99 6.82 0.15
C TRP A 120 7.20 7.26 -1.09
N PHE A 121 5.97 7.70 -0.90
CA PHE A 121 5.10 8.17 -1.98
C PHE A 121 5.31 9.67 -2.18
N GLN A 122 5.65 10.04 -3.41
CA GLN A 122 5.87 11.43 -3.80
C GLN A 122 4.59 12.27 -3.71
N LEU A 123 4.74 13.57 -3.47
CA LEU A 123 3.60 14.48 -3.33
C LEU A 123 2.80 14.58 -4.64
N GLU A 124 3.49 14.56 -5.77
CA GLU A 124 2.90 14.62 -7.12
C GLU A 124 1.92 13.46 -7.35
N PHE A 125 2.25 12.28 -6.84
CA PHE A 125 1.36 11.12 -6.90
C PHE A 125 0.10 11.31 -6.03
N LEU A 126 0.25 11.92 -4.86
CA LEU A 126 -0.91 12.23 -4.00
C LEU A 126 -1.81 13.30 -4.63
N GLN A 127 -1.20 14.31 -5.25
CA GLN A 127 -1.91 15.35 -5.99
C GLN A 127 -2.69 14.76 -7.15
N SER A 128 -2.09 13.86 -7.94
CA SER A 128 -2.80 13.19 -9.04
C SER A 128 -3.99 12.37 -8.53
N LEU A 129 -3.84 11.66 -7.41
CA LEU A 129 -4.94 10.92 -6.79
C LEU A 129 -6.07 11.83 -6.28
N GLU A 130 -5.74 13.01 -5.77
CA GLU A 130 -6.71 13.98 -5.28
C GLU A 130 -7.44 14.68 -6.42
N GLU A 131 -6.73 15.04 -7.50
CA GLU A 131 -7.29 15.58 -8.75
C GLU A 131 -8.24 14.59 -9.43
N ASP A 132 -7.87 13.31 -9.46
CA ASP A 132 -8.72 12.22 -9.94
C ASP A 132 -9.93 11.95 -9.03
N GLY A 133 -9.99 12.59 -7.85
CA GLY A 133 -11.04 12.40 -6.85
C GLY A 133 -11.00 11.04 -6.16
N VAL A 134 -9.88 10.30 -6.25
CA VAL A 134 -9.67 8.98 -5.64
C VAL A 134 -9.53 9.09 -4.12
N ILE A 135 -8.87 10.14 -3.67
CA ILE A 135 -8.62 10.43 -2.26
C ILE A 135 -9.02 11.87 -1.91
N LYS A 136 -8.85 12.20 -0.64
CA LYS A 136 -8.69 13.57 -0.15
C LYS A 136 -7.60 13.54 0.93
N VAL A 137 -6.68 14.49 0.90
CA VAL A 137 -5.63 14.55 1.93
C VAL A 137 -6.23 15.15 3.20
N ALA A 138 -6.40 14.33 4.24
CA ALA A 138 -7.00 14.75 5.51
C ALA A 138 -5.97 15.42 6.43
N MET A 139 -4.74 14.90 6.46
CA MET A 139 -3.63 15.49 7.18
C MET A 139 -2.31 15.14 6.48
N ALA A 140 -1.51 16.15 6.17
CA ALA A 140 -0.11 15.97 5.81
C ALA A 140 0.73 16.38 7.03
N ARG A 141 1.48 15.43 7.60
CA ARG A 141 2.56 15.78 8.51
C ARG A 141 3.73 16.20 7.64
N PRO A 142 4.29 17.40 7.85
CA PRO A 142 5.55 17.74 7.22
C PRO A 142 6.61 16.79 7.80
N SER A 143 6.92 15.70 7.09
CA SER A 143 8.19 15.00 7.30
C SER A 143 9.27 16.05 7.11
N ALA A 144 10.16 16.17 8.10
CA ALA A 144 11.22 17.16 8.10
C ALA A 144 11.93 17.16 6.74
N CYS A 145 11.63 18.16 5.92
CA CYS A 145 12.34 18.41 4.69
C CYS A 145 13.83 18.47 5.03
N ILE A 146 14.59 17.45 4.66
CA ILE A 146 16.03 17.64 4.49
C ILE A 146 16.11 18.61 3.31
N PRO A 147 16.56 19.86 3.49
CA PRO A 147 16.74 20.74 2.35
C PRO A 147 17.77 20.05 1.45
N PHE A 148 17.34 19.68 0.24
CA PHE A 148 18.24 19.32 -0.83
C PHE A 148 19.07 20.57 -1.12
N SER A 149 20.22 20.68 -0.44
CA SER A 149 21.16 21.77 -0.65
C SER A 149 21.64 21.64 -2.09
N ALA A 150 21.14 22.53 -2.95
CA ALA A 150 21.69 22.78 -4.27
C ALA A 150 23.16 23.17 -4.11
N ARG A 151 24.06 22.19 -4.21
CA ARG A 151 25.47 22.43 -4.53
C ARG A 151 25.70 21.98 -5.96
N GLN A 152 25.40 22.90 -6.88
CA GLN A 152 26.01 22.92 -8.20
C GLN A 152 27.50 23.34 -8.10
N PRO A 153 28.31 23.09 -9.14
CA PRO A 153 29.67 22.57 -9.02
C PRO A 153 30.73 23.67 -8.91
N THR A 154 31.77 23.44 -8.12
CA THR A 154 33.01 24.21 -8.24
C THR A 154 33.98 23.43 -9.13
N ILE A 155 34.01 23.80 -10.41
CA ILE A 155 35.13 23.48 -11.30
C ILE A 155 36.34 24.26 -10.77
N ILE A 156 37.36 23.55 -10.27
CA ILE A 156 38.68 24.15 -10.03
C ILE A 156 39.56 23.74 -11.21
N ILE A 157 39.76 24.66 -12.15
CA ILE A 157 40.81 24.56 -13.16
C ILE A 157 42.11 24.93 -12.46
N GLY A 158 42.92 23.93 -12.11
CA GLY A 158 44.31 24.13 -11.68
C GLY A 158 45.25 23.84 -12.83
N ARG A 159 45.76 24.89 -13.48
CA ARG A 159 46.99 24.84 -14.28
C ARG A 159 48.18 25.03 -13.33
N GLY A 160 49.15 24.12 -13.40
CA GLY A 160 50.47 24.21 -12.79
C GLY A 160 51.37 23.17 -13.41
#